data_AF-A0A0G1RQK2-F1
#
_entry.id   AF-A0A0G1RQK2-F1
#
_cell.length_a   1.000
_cell.length_b   1.000
_cell.length_c   1.000
_cell.angle_alpha   90.00
_cell.angle_beta   90.00
_cell.angle_gamma   90.00
#
_symmetry.space_group_name_H-M   'P 1'
#
loop_
_entity.id
_entity.type
_entity.pdbx_description
1 polymer ?
#
loop_
_entity_poly.entity_id
_entity_poly.type
_entity_poly.pdbx_seq_one_letter_code
_entity_poly.pdbx_strand_id
1 'polypeptide(L)'
;MKKISYYLILIVAVGTALIAYWVYSRYVREEAPQLLFFKVERGDLREVVKVRGEVAPQKEFDLEFPFSGIIEKIFAKEGQEVKEDEPLMKLETTDLALEINRLKAQSASARAEAGKENAEVQLEQYQAAMESQQAKLDELKRGTRPEEIQIAETKVSNARKALADAEVNLINVKNKAAVDLANLYDEVKNILNDAYVKADDAVNKQADEMFSNDTSSNPQLTFLVSDIQAETDSESQRVSAGNALKAF
;
A
#
# COMPACT_ATOMS: atom_id res chain seq x y z
N MET A 1 25.16 90.52 -28.52
CA MET A 1 23.94 89.71 -28.29
C MET A 1 23.99 88.28 -28.86
N LYS A 2 24.92 87.91 -29.77
CA LYS A 2 24.95 86.57 -30.39
C LYS A 2 25.46 85.41 -29.49
N LYS A 3 26.26 85.69 -28.45
CA LYS A 3 26.85 84.64 -27.59
C LYS A 3 25.85 83.99 -26.62
N ILE A 4 24.87 84.74 -26.13
CA ILE A 4 23.83 84.24 -25.20
C ILE A 4 22.88 83.25 -25.90
N SER A 5 22.63 83.46 -27.20
CA SER A 5 21.81 82.55 -28.02
C SER A 5 22.45 81.16 -28.19
N TYR A 6 23.78 81.05 -28.19
CA TYR A 6 24.48 79.77 -28.35
C TYR A 6 24.38 78.89 -27.10
N TYR A 7 24.52 79.49 -25.91
CA TYR A 7 24.35 78.78 -24.65
C TYR A 7 22.91 78.29 -24.44
N LEU A 8 21.91 79.06 -24.90
CA LEU A 8 20.51 78.65 -24.86
C LEU A 8 20.23 77.42 -25.73
N ILE A 9 20.79 77.38 -26.94
CA ILE A 9 20.67 76.21 -27.84
C ILE A 9 21.36 74.98 -27.23
N LEU A 10 22.52 75.17 -26.60
CA LEU A 10 23.28 74.10 -26.00
C LEU A 10 22.56 73.49 -24.79
N ILE A 11 21.90 74.31 -23.96
CA ILE A 11 21.08 73.83 -22.83
C ILE A 11 19.87 73.04 -23.33
N VAL A 12 19.20 73.50 -24.40
CA VAL A 12 18.06 72.78 -24.98
C VAL A 12 18.51 71.44 -25.57
N ALA A 13 19.65 71.40 -26.26
CA ALA A 13 20.18 70.17 -26.83
C ALA A 13 20.62 69.15 -25.76
N VAL A 14 21.21 69.61 -24.66
CA VAL A 14 21.55 68.75 -23.53
C VAL A 14 20.28 68.28 -22.80
N GLY A 15 19.29 69.15 -22.65
CA GLY A 15 17.99 68.81 -22.06
C GLY A 15 17.25 67.75 -22.86
N THR A 16 17.20 67.86 -24.19
CA THR A 16 16.58 66.85 -25.05
C THR A 16 17.37 65.55 -25.06
N ALA A 17 18.70 65.59 -25.03
CA ALA A 17 19.54 64.39 -24.93
C ALA A 17 19.32 63.65 -23.59
N LEU A 18 19.20 64.39 -22.48
CA LEU A 18 18.92 63.81 -21.17
C LEU A 18 17.51 63.22 -21.08
N ILE A 19 16.50 63.89 -21.65
CA ILE A 19 15.13 63.37 -21.72
C ILE A 19 15.08 62.14 -22.62
N ALA A 20 15.74 62.16 -23.78
CA ALA A 20 15.82 61.01 -24.68
C ALA A 20 16.52 59.82 -24.01
N TYR A 21 17.62 60.05 -23.27
CA TYR A 21 18.30 59.03 -22.49
C TYR A 21 17.43 58.48 -21.36
N TRP A 22 16.71 59.35 -20.64
CA TRP A 22 15.81 58.95 -19.57
C TRP A 22 14.63 58.11 -20.10
N VAL A 23 14.01 58.53 -21.20
CA VAL A 23 12.93 57.80 -21.86
C VAL A 23 13.44 56.46 -22.42
N TYR A 24 14.60 56.43 -23.04
CA TYR A 24 15.22 55.19 -23.53
C TYR A 24 15.51 54.21 -22.37
N SER A 25 16.10 54.72 -21.28
CA SER A 25 16.44 53.90 -20.12
C SER A 25 15.21 53.33 -19.38
N ARG A 26 14.05 54.00 -19.48
CA ARG A 26 12.85 53.65 -18.72
C ARG A 26 11.79 52.89 -19.53
N TYR A 27 11.73 53.10 -20.85
CA TYR A 27 10.71 52.51 -21.71
C TYR A 27 11.25 51.52 -22.75
N VAL A 28 12.53 51.59 -23.11
CA VAL A 28 13.13 50.73 -24.15
C VAL A 28 14.06 49.67 -23.57
N ARG A 29 14.51 49.86 -22.32
CA ARG A 29 15.33 48.87 -21.61
C ARG A 29 14.44 47.74 -21.10
N GLU A 30 14.13 46.80 -21.97
CA GLU A 30 13.37 45.59 -21.63
C GLU A 30 14.17 44.76 -20.60
N GLU A 31 13.51 44.43 -19.49
CA GLU A 31 14.06 43.49 -18.52
C GLU A 31 14.15 42.12 -19.21
N ALA A 32 15.38 41.61 -19.35
CA ALA A 32 15.61 40.30 -19.94
C ALA A 32 14.68 39.26 -19.31
N PRO A 33 14.03 38.39 -20.10
CA PRO A 33 13.08 37.42 -19.57
C PRO A 33 13.77 36.59 -18.48
N GLN A 34 13.16 36.54 -17.30
CA GLN A 34 13.69 35.77 -16.18
C GLN A 34 13.52 34.28 -16.47
N LEU A 35 14.52 33.69 -17.11
CA LEU A 35 14.55 32.26 -17.41
C LEU A 35 14.87 31.48 -16.13
N LEU A 36 13.90 30.69 -15.67
CA LEU A 36 14.09 29.74 -14.58
C LEU A 36 14.82 28.51 -15.13
N PHE A 37 16.14 28.46 -14.89
CA PHE A 37 16.94 27.28 -15.16
C PHE A 37 16.96 26.35 -13.95
N PHE A 38 16.65 25.08 -14.19
CA PHE A 38 16.87 24.02 -13.22
C PHE A 38 17.98 23.12 -13.73
N LYS A 39 19.01 22.89 -12.91
CA LYS A 39 20.06 21.92 -13.22
C LYS A 39 19.49 20.52 -13.02
N VAL A 40 19.40 19.74 -14.10
CA VAL A 40 18.98 18.34 -14.03
C VAL A 40 20.14 17.45 -13.61
N GLU A 41 19.91 16.58 -12.63
CA GLU A 41 20.87 15.60 -12.12
C GLU A 41 20.30 14.19 -12.26
N ARG A 42 21.12 13.25 -12.72
CA ARG A 42 20.72 11.83 -12.79
C ARG A 42 20.74 11.25 -11.39
N GLY A 43 19.60 10.73 -10.95
CA GLY A 43 19.45 10.04 -9.68
C GLY A 43 18.47 8.87 -9.80
N ASP A 44 18.61 7.89 -8.91
CA ASP A 44 17.73 6.72 -8.88
C ASP A 44 16.36 7.11 -8.28
N LEU A 45 15.31 7.01 -9.09
CA LEU A 45 13.93 7.18 -8.64
C LEU A 45 13.45 5.89 -7.97
N ARG A 46 13.23 5.95 -6.65
CA ARG A 46 12.62 4.85 -5.89
C ARG A 46 11.15 5.14 -5.63
N GLU A 47 10.30 4.55 -6.46
CA GLU A 47 8.87 4.54 -6.18
C GLU A 47 8.57 3.50 -5.10
N VAL A 48 8.27 3.98 -3.88
CA VAL A 48 7.89 3.11 -2.77
C VAL A 48 6.37 2.99 -2.78
N VAL A 49 5.86 1.87 -3.27
CA VAL A 49 4.45 1.53 -3.14
C VAL A 49 4.17 1.16 -1.69
N LYS A 50 3.56 2.09 -0.94
CA LYS A 50 3.10 1.84 0.43
C LYS A 50 1.85 0.95 0.40
N VAL A 51 2.05 -0.32 0.72
CA VAL A 51 0.95 -1.27 0.91
C VAL A 51 0.59 -1.28 2.39
N ARG A 52 -0.69 -1.01 2.71
CA ARG A 52 -1.23 -1.16 4.06
C ARG A 52 -1.87 -2.54 4.16
N GLY A 53 -1.23 -3.43 4.92
CA GLY A 53 -1.77 -4.75 5.25
C GLY A 53 -2.08 -4.83 6.73
N GLU A 54 -3.08 -5.61 7.08
CA GLU A 54 -3.37 -5.98 8.47
C GLU A 54 -2.72 -7.34 8.75
N VAL A 55 -2.02 -7.46 9.87
CA VAL A 55 -1.43 -8.74 10.29
C VAL A 55 -2.52 -9.51 11.03
N ALA A 56 -3.10 -10.49 10.36
CA ALA A 56 -4.06 -11.41 10.96
C ALA A 56 -3.38 -12.76 11.25
N PRO A 57 -3.73 -13.43 12.36
CA PRO A 57 -3.27 -14.79 12.63
C PRO A 57 -3.73 -15.74 11.52
N GLN A 58 -2.87 -16.67 11.09
CA GLN A 58 -3.24 -17.67 10.09
C GLN A 58 -4.37 -18.60 10.59
N LYS A 59 -4.43 -18.82 11.90
CA LYS A 59 -5.44 -19.62 12.59
C LYS A 59 -5.69 -19.01 13.96
N GLU A 60 -6.94 -18.72 14.24
CA GLU A 60 -7.42 -18.30 15.55
C GLU A 60 -8.50 -19.28 15.98
N PHE A 61 -8.45 -19.69 17.25
CA PHE A 61 -9.40 -20.63 17.81
C PHE A 61 -9.90 -20.07 19.13
N ASP A 62 -11.21 -19.87 19.21
CA ASP A 62 -11.88 -19.73 20.49
C ASP A 62 -12.05 -21.14 21.08
N LEU A 63 -11.54 -21.34 22.29
CA LEU A 63 -11.71 -22.59 23.03
C LEU A 63 -13.19 -22.72 23.45
N GLU A 64 -13.95 -23.47 22.66
CA GLU A 64 -15.30 -23.89 23.01
C GLU A 64 -15.25 -25.24 23.73
N PHE A 65 -15.78 -25.28 24.95
CA PHE A 65 -15.80 -26.49 25.76
C PHE A 65 -17.09 -27.28 25.48
N PRO A 66 -17.00 -28.52 24.98
CA PRO A 66 -18.19 -29.33 24.67
C PRO A 66 -18.94 -29.79 25.93
N PHE A 67 -18.29 -29.76 27.09
CA PHE A 67 -18.88 -30.15 28.37
C PHE A 67 -18.75 -29.04 29.40
N SER A 68 -19.86 -28.77 30.11
CA SER A 68 -19.84 -27.95 31.32
C SER A 68 -19.38 -28.78 32.52
N GLY A 69 -18.51 -28.20 33.36
CA GLY A 69 -17.97 -28.89 34.53
C GLY A 69 -17.00 -28.02 35.33
N ILE A 70 -16.58 -28.53 36.50
CA ILE A 70 -15.59 -27.88 37.36
C ILE A 70 -14.19 -28.30 36.91
N ILE A 71 -13.25 -27.37 36.89
CA ILE A 71 -11.86 -27.62 36.51
C ILE A 71 -11.11 -28.24 37.69
N GLU A 72 -10.60 -29.46 37.53
CA GLU A 72 -9.71 -30.10 38.52
C GLU A 72 -8.30 -29.49 38.44
N LYS A 73 -7.80 -29.33 37.21
CA LYS A 73 -6.44 -28.83 36.97
C LYS A 73 -6.28 -28.20 35.59
N ILE A 74 -5.54 -27.10 35.54
CA ILE A 74 -5.07 -26.47 34.29
C ILE A 74 -3.60 -26.85 34.11
N PHE A 75 -3.23 -27.33 32.91
CA PHE A 75 -1.87 -27.74 32.58
C PHE A 75 -1.10 -26.68 31.79
N ALA A 76 -1.80 -25.87 31.00
CA ALA A 76 -1.19 -24.82 30.18
C ALA A 76 -1.18 -23.46 30.90
N LYS A 77 -0.17 -22.63 30.60
CA LYS A 77 -0.07 -21.24 31.08
C LYS A 77 -0.35 -20.25 29.95
N GLU A 78 -0.82 -19.06 30.30
CA GLU A 78 -0.99 -17.97 29.33
C GLU A 78 0.35 -17.65 28.63
N GLY A 79 0.31 -17.53 27.31
CA GLY A 79 1.50 -17.30 26.47
C GLY A 79 2.38 -18.53 26.22
N GLN A 80 2.01 -19.71 26.73
CA GLN A 80 2.72 -20.95 26.45
C GLN A 80 2.35 -21.49 25.05
N GLU A 81 3.36 -21.93 24.30
CA GLU A 81 3.17 -22.67 23.06
C GLU A 81 2.79 -24.13 23.37
N VAL A 82 1.72 -24.62 22.75
CA VAL A 82 1.16 -25.96 22.97
C VAL A 82 1.07 -26.73 21.66
N LYS A 83 1.22 -28.05 21.72
CA LYS A 83 1.14 -28.94 20.55
C LYS A 83 -0.26 -29.52 20.35
N GLU A 84 -0.48 -30.04 19.15
CA GLU A 84 -1.67 -30.85 18.85
C GLU A 84 -1.75 -32.04 19.83
N ASP A 85 -2.98 -32.32 20.30
CA ASP A 85 -3.31 -33.32 21.33
C ASP A 85 -2.69 -33.08 22.73
N GLU A 86 -2.06 -31.93 22.97
CA GLU A 86 -1.55 -31.61 24.31
C GLU A 86 -2.72 -31.26 25.26
N PRO A 87 -2.87 -31.96 26.40
CA PRO A 87 -3.96 -31.70 27.32
C PRO A 87 -3.79 -30.33 27.98
N LEU A 88 -4.75 -29.44 27.75
CA LEU A 88 -4.74 -28.08 28.32
C LEU A 88 -5.30 -28.03 29.74
N MET A 89 -6.29 -28.89 30.04
CA MET A 89 -6.98 -28.93 31.32
C MET A 89 -7.62 -30.30 31.57
N LYS A 90 -7.98 -30.56 32.84
CA LYS A 90 -8.72 -31.74 33.29
C LYS A 90 -9.95 -31.30 34.09
N LEU A 91 -11.10 -31.89 33.80
CA LEU A 91 -12.34 -31.68 34.56
C LEU A 91 -12.41 -32.63 35.75
N GLU A 92 -13.00 -32.14 36.83
CA GLU A 92 -13.24 -32.92 38.04
C GLU A 92 -14.34 -33.96 37.79
N THR A 93 -14.04 -35.22 38.09
CA THR A 93 -14.96 -36.35 37.91
C THR A 93 -15.19 -37.15 39.19
N THR A 94 -14.56 -36.71 40.29
CA THR A 94 -14.60 -37.40 41.59
C THR A 94 -16.02 -37.51 42.13
N ASP A 95 -16.79 -36.43 42.06
CA ASP A 95 -18.18 -36.40 42.55
C ASP A 95 -19.09 -37.36 41.80
N LEU A 96 -18.95 -37.46 40.47
CA LEU A 96 -19.69 -38.43 39.66
C LEU A 96 -19.33 -39.87 40.05
N ALA A 97 -18.05 -40.16 40.24
CA ALA A 97 -17.61 -41.48 40.66
C ALA A 97 -18.10 -41.84 42.07
N LEU A 98 -18.13 -40.88 43.00
CA LEU A 98 -18.67 -41.05 44.34
C LEU A 98 -20.18 -41.30 44.31
N GLU A 99 -20.92 -40.56 43.50
CA GLU A 99 -22.37 -40.72 43.38
C GLU A 99 -22.75 -42.07 42.77
N ILE A 100 -22.02 -42.54 41.74
CA ILE A 100 -22.20 -43.89 41.19
C ILE A 100 -21.98 -44.96 42.28
N ASN A 101 -20.94 -44.81 43.11
CA ASN A 101 -20.68 -45.75 44.20
C ASN A 101 -21.78 -45.73 45.27
N ARG A 102 -22.32 -44.55 45.59
CA ARG A 102 -23.45 -44.39 46.52
C ARG A 102 -24.71 -45.05 45.98
N LEU A 103 -25.07 -44.81 44.72
CA LEU A 103 -26.23 -45.41 44.05
C LEU A 103 -26.09 -46.93 43.95
N LYS A 104 -24.89 -47.44 43.69
CA LYS A 104 -24.59 -48.87 43.69
C LYS A 104 -24.80 -49.51 45.07
N ALA A 105 -24.36 -48.85 46.13
CA ALA A 105 -24.59 -49.31 47.51
C ALA A 105 -26.08 -49.29 47.89
N GLN A 106 -26.82 -48.26 47.48
CA GLN A 106 -28.27 -48.15 47.69
C GLN A 106 -29.04 -49.23 46.91
N SER A 107 -28.67 -49.48 45.65
CA SER A 107 -29.21 -50.57 44.83
C SER A 107 -28.97 -51.95 45.48
N ALA A 108 -27.77 -52.18 46.02
CA ALA A 108 -27.46 -53.43 46.73
C ALA A 108 -28.29 -53.59 48.01
N SER A 109 -28.51 -52.51 48.77
CA SER A 109 -29.39 -52.51 49.95
C SER A 109 -30.84 -52.79 49.56
N ALA A 110 -31.37 -52.13 48.54
CA ALA A 110 -32.72 -52.35 48.05
C ALA A 110 -32.94 -53.79 47.56
N ARG A 111 -31.95 -54.38 46.88
CA ARG A 111 -31.96 -55.79 46.47
C ARG A 111 -31.93 -56.75 47.66
N ALA A 112 -31.25 -56.41 48.76
CA ALA A 112 -31.26 -57.23 49.97
C ALA A 112 -32.62 -57.20 50.68
N GLU A 113 -33.42 -56.16 50.46
CA GLU A 113 -34.78 -56.01 50.99
C GLU A 113 -35.89 -56.57 50.07
N ALA A 114 -35.55 -57.40 49.08
CA ALA A 114 -36.38 -57.85 47.96
C ALA A 114 -37.64 -58.71 48.29
N GLY A 115 -38.26 -58.51 49.44
CA GLY A 115 -39.58 -59.08 49.81
C GLY A 115 -40.64 -58.03 50.15
N LYS A 116 -40.35 -56.74 50.00
CA LYS A 116 -41.29 -55.64 50.27
C LYS A 116 -41.89 -55.12 48.96
N GLU A 117 -43.19 -54.80 48.96
CA GLU A 117 -43.96 -54.33 47.80
C GLU A 117 -43.35 -53.09 47.09
N ASN A 118 -42.57 -52.26 47.80
CA ASN A 118 -41.91 -51.07 47.23
C ASN A 118 -40.44 -51.29 46.84
N ALA A 119 -39.84 -52.46 47.12
CA ALA A 119 -38.40 -52.68 46.91
C ALA A 119 -38.03 -52.77 45.42
N GLU A 120 -38.92 -53.30 44.58
CA GLU A 120 -38.69 -53.43 43.14
C GLU A 120 -38.66 -52.07 42.44
N VAL A 121 -39.64 -51.20 42.74
CA VAL A 121 -39.70 -49.83 42.21
C VAL A 121 -38.47 -49.01 42.65
N GLN A 122 -38.04 -49.16 43.90
CA GLN A 122 -36.86 -48.48 44.41
C GLN A 122 -35.57 -48.98 43.74
N LEU A 123 -35.47 -50.28 43.47
CA LEU A 123 -34.34 -50.87 42.77
C LEU A 123 -34.23 -50.35 41.33
N GLU A 124 -35.35 -50.28 40.62
CA GLU A 124 -35.41 -49.76 39.25
C GLU A 124 -35.03 -48.27 39.20
N GLN A 125 -35.49 -47.47 40.16
CA GLN A 125 -35.08 -46.06 40.29
C GLN A 125 -33.57 -45.89 40.50
N TYR A 126 -32.96 -46.68 41.39
CA TYR A 126 -31.51 -46.62 41.62
C TYR A 126 -30.71 -47.11 40.41
N GLN A 127 -31.21 -48.10 39.68
CA GLN A 127 -30.59 -48.58 38.46
C GLN A 127 -30.63 -47.51 37.36
N ALA A 128 -31.79 -46.89 37.14
CA ALA A 128 -31.93 -45.80 36.16
C ALA A 128 -31.06 -44.59 36.51
N ALA A 129 -30.98 -44.21 37.80
CA ALA A 129 -30.11 -43.15 38.26
C ALA A 129 -28.61 -43.48 38.05
N MET A 130 -28.20 -44.71 38.37
CA MET A 130 -26.82 -45.17 38.16
C MET A 130 -26.45 -45.19 36.67
N GLU A 131 -27.35 -45.67 35.82
CA GLU A 131 -27.16 -45.68 34.36
C GLU A 131 -27.00 -44.27 33.81
N SER A 132 -27.82 -43.32 34.27
CA SER A 132 -27.70 -41.90 33.91
C SER A 132 -26.35 -41.30 34.31
N GLN A 133 -25.88 -41.56 35.54
CA GLN A 133 -24.58 -41.07 36.01
C GLN A 133 -23.41 -41.74 35.27
N GLN A 134 -23.51 -43.04 34.98
CA GLN A 134 -22.52 -43.76 34.20
C GLN A 134 -22.43 -43.21 32.77
N ALA A 135 -23.57 -42.95 32.12
CA ALA A 135 -23.62 -42.33 30.81
C ALA A 135 -22.95 -40.94 30.81
N LYS A 136 -23.16 -40.14 31.86
CA LYS A 136 -22.49 -38.83 32.01
C LYS A 136 -20.99 -38.95 32.20
N LEU A 137 -20.54 -39.90 33.02
CA LEU A 137 -19.11 -40.17 33.20
C LEU A 137 -18.46 -40.65 31.91
N ASP A 138 -19.13 -41.53 31.17
CA ASP A 138 -18.62 -42.06 29.90
C ASP A 138 -18.60 -41.01 28.80
N GLU A 139 -19.55 -40.07 28.80
CA GLU A 139 -19.51 -38.87 27.96
C GLU A 139 -18.25 -38.02 28.27
N LEU A 140 -18.00 -37.69 29.54
CA LEU A 140 -16.84 -36.90 29.95
C LEU A 140 -15.50 -37.60 29.65
N LYS A 141 -15.43 -38.93 29.79
CA LYS A 141 -14.24 -39.72 29.48
C LYS A 141 -13.97 -39.81 27.98
N ARG A 142 -15.01 -39.82 27.16
CA ARG A 142 -14.90 -39.87 25.69
C ARG A 142 -14.30 -38.58 25.14
N GLY A 143 -14.46 -37.46 25.85
CA GLY A 143 -13.96 -36.17 25.42
C GLY A 143 -14.72 -35.67 24.20
N THR A 144 -14.05 -34.85 23.38
CA THR A 144 -14.65 -34.23 22.19
C THR A 144 -15.20 -35.28 21.22
N ARG A 145 -16.42 -35.05 20.74
CA ARG A 145 -17.07 -36.00 19.82
C ARG A 145 -16.39 -35.99 18.44
N PRO A 146 -16.36 -37.13 17.71
CA PRO A 146 -15.80 -37.19 16.37
C PRO A 146 -16.40 -36.16 15.39
N GLU A 147 -17.70 -35.87 15.52
CA GLU A 147 -18.37 -34.90 14.66
C GLU A 147 -17.91 -33.46 14.93
N GLU A 148 -17.63 -33.13 16.19
CA GLU A 148 -17.10 -31.82 16.59
C GLU A 148 -15.65 -31.66 16.12
N ILE A 149 -14.83 -32.72 16.23
CA ILE A 149 -13.47 -32.75 15.67
C ILE A 149 -13.53 -32.52 14.17
N GLN A 150 -14.41 -33.22 13.45
CA GLN A 150 -14.55 -33.06 12.00
C GLN A 150 -15.00 -31.64 11.59
N ILE A 151 -15.89 -31.01 12.37
CA ILE A 151 -16.28 -29.61 12.16
C ILE A 151 -15.07 -28.69 12.35
N ALA A 152 -14.31 -28.89 13.43
CA ALA A 152 -13.10 -28.11 13.71
C ALA A 152 -12.03 -28.30 12.61
N GLU A 153 -11.77 -29.53 12.19
CA GLU A 153 -10.89 -29.85 11.07
C GLU A 153 -11.34 -29.18 9.77
N THR A 154 -12.65 -29.16 9.51
CA THR A 154 -13.22 -28.48 8.34
C THR A 154 -12.99 -26.97 8.42
N LYS A 155 -13.17 -26.35 9.60
CA LYS A 155 -12.84 -24.93 9.83
C LYS A 155 -11.35 -24.68 9.55
N VAL A 156 -10.45 -25.53 10.05
CA VAL A 156 -9.00 -25.44 9.80
C VAL A 156 -8.68 -25.57 8.32
N SER A 157 -9.28 -26.53 7.62
CA SER A 157 -9.10 -26.75 6.19
C SER A 157 -9.52 -25.53 5.38
N ASN A 158 -10.68 -24.95 5.70
CA ASN A 158 -11.17 -23.73 5.04
C ASN A 158 -10.26 -22.52 5.31
N ALA A 159 -9.79 -22.34 6.55
CA ALA A 159 -8.85 -21.28 6.89
C ALA A 159 -7.52 -21.42 6.12
N ARG A 160 -7.00 -22.64 5.97
CA ARG A 160 -5.80 -22.91 5.16
C ARG A 160 -6.00 -22.56 3.68
N LYS A 161 -7.18 -22.86 3.12
CA LYS A 161 -7.52 -22.48 1.73
C LYS A 161 -7.56 -20.96 1.57
N ALA A 162 -8.26 -20.26 2.47
CA ALA A 162 -8.34 -18.81 2.45
C ALA A 162 -6.96 -18.14 2.53
N LEU A 163 -6.06 -18.68 3.36
CA LEU A 163 -4.67 -18.27 3.44
C LEU A 163 -3.93 -18.47 2.11
N ALA A 164 -4.03 -19.66 1.51
CA ALA A 164 -3.37 -19.94 0.24
C ALA A 164 -3.86 -19.01 -0.89
N ASP A 165 -5.16 -18.72 -0.94
CA ASP A 165 -5.73 -17.76 -1.89
C ASP A 165 -5.19 -16.34 -1.66
N ALA A 166 -5.03 -15.93 -0.40
CA ALA A 166 -4.44 -14.63 -0.05
C ALA A 166 -2.96 -14.54 -0.46
N GLU A 167 -2.18 -15.61 -0.31
CA GLU A 167 -0.79 -15.69 -0.76
C GLU A 167 -0.68 -15.58 -2.29
N VAL A 168 -1.54 -16.28 -3.02
CA VAL A 168 -1.62 -16.18 -4.49
C VAL A 168 -1.98 -14.75 -4.92
N ASN A 169 -2.96 -14.12 -4.26
CA ASN A 169 -3.33 -12.73 -4.53
C ASN A 169 -2.17 -11.77 -4.29
N LEU A 170 -1.40 -11.96 -3.21
CA LEU A 170 -0.21 -11.16 -2.93
C LEU A 170 0.84 -11.30 -4.04
N ILE A 171 1.08 -12.51 -4.54
CA ILE A 171 2.00 -12.76 -5.65
C ILE A 171 1.52 -12.06 -6.92
N ASN A 172 0.22 -12.16 -7.25
CA ASN A 172 -0.36 -11.50 -8.41
C ASN A 172 -0.22 -9.98 -8.35
N VAL A 173 -0.48 -9.37 -7.18
CA VAL A 173 -0.30 -7.93 -6.97
C VAL A 173 1.16 -7.51 -7.13
N LYS A 174 2.12 -8.28 -6.60
CA LYS A 174 3.55 -8.02 -6.76
C LYS A 174 3.98 -8.08 -8.23
N ASN A 175 3.54 -9.11 -8.95
CA ASN A 175 3.84 -9.27 -10.36
C ASN A 175 3.24 -8.12 -11.19
N LYS A 176 1.99 -7.75 -10.92
CA LYS A 176 1.35 -6.60 -11.57
C LYS A 176 2.12 -5.30 -11.31
N ALA A 177 2.50 -5.05 -10.06
CA ALA A 177 3.27 -3.86 -9.71
C ALA A 177 4.63 -3.81 -10.43
N ALA A 178 5.31 -4.96 -10.60
CA ALA A 178 6.57 -5.02 -11.35
C ALA A 178 6.37 -4.71 -12.84
N VAL A 179 5.28 -5.20 -13.46
CA VAL A 179 4.93 -4.91 -14.85
C VAL A 179 4.55 -3.44 -15.04
N ASP A 180 3.70 -2.91 -14.16
CA ASP A 180 3.29 -1.49 -14.19
C ASP A 180 4.50 -0.57 -14.08
N LEU A 181 5.45 -0.89 -13.20
CA LEU A 181 6.69 -0.13 -13.04
C LEU A 181 7.56 -0.19 -14.31
N ALA A 182 7.71 -1.36 -14.94
CA ALA A 182 8.45 -1.49 -16.18
C ALA A 182 7.82 -0.67 -17.31
N ASN A 183 6.49 -0.72 -17.45
CA ASN A 183 5.75 0.07 -18.42
C ASN A 183 5.95 1.58 -18.19
N LEU A 184 5.92 2.04 -16.95
CA LEU A 184 6.17 3.44 -16.60
C LEU A 184 7.57 3.89 -17.03
N TYR A 185 8.60 3.07 -16.78
CA TYR A 185 9.97 3.37 -17.21
C TYR A 185 10.08 3.51 -18.73
N ASP A 186 9.40 2.66 -19.49
CA ASP A 186 9.40 2.73 -20.95
C ASP A 186 8.55 3.91 -21.47
N GLU A 187 7.44 4.23 -20.82
CA GLU A 187 6.62 5.40 -21.13
C GLU A 187 7.41 6.71 -20.94
N VAL A 188 8.17 6.84 -19.84
CA VAL A 188 9.05 7.99 -19.61
C VAL A 188 10.07 8.15 -20.73
N LYS A 189 10.70 7.06 -21.19
CA LYS A 189 11.64 7.11 -22.32
C LYS A 189 10.94 7.57 -23.61
N ASN A 190 9.74 7.06 -23.88
CA ASN A 190 8.97 7.42 -25.06
C ASN A 190 8.56 8.89 -25.04
N ILE A 191 8.09 9.40 -23.90
CA ILE A 191 7.73 10.81 -23.73
C ILE A 191 8.96 11.71 -23.93
N LEU A 192 10.10 11.36 -23.34
CA LEU A 192 11.33 12.14 -23.51
C LEU A 192 11.81 12.16 -24.97
N ASN A 193 11.75 11.00 -25.64
CA ASN A 193 12.13 10.91 -27.04
C ASN A 193 11.16 11.66 -27.97
N ASP A 194 9.85 11.57 -27.72
CA ASP A 194 8.83 12.31 -28.47
C ASP A 194 8.98 13.82 -28.29
N ALA A 195 9.24 14.27 -27.05
CA ALA A 195 9.52 15.68 -26.76
C ALA A 195 10.78 16.17 -27.50
N TYR A 196 11.86 15.39 -27.50
CA TYR A 196 13.08 15.69 -28.24
C TYR A 196 12.80 15.78 -29.76
N VAL A 197 12.16 14.76 -30.34
CA VAL A 197 11.85 14.73 -31.79
C VAL A 197 10.97 15.91 -32.20
N LYS A 198 9.98 16.27 -31.39
CA LYS A 198 9.13 17.44 -31.67
C LYS A 198 9.89 18.76 -31.58
N ALA A 199 10.78 18.90 -30.60
CA ALA A 199 11.62 20.09 -30.48
C ALA A 199 12.63 20.18 -31.64
N ASP A 200 13.22 19.06 -32.04
CA ASP A 200 14.11 18.96 -33.18
C ASP A 200 13.40 19.28 -34.50
N ASP A 201 12.21 18.73 -34.75
CA ASP A 201 11.39 19.02 -35.94
C ASP A 201 11.00 20.50 -36.01
N ALA A 202 10.59 21.10 -34.88
CA ALA A 202 10.24 22.53 -34.83
C ALA A 202 11.42 23.44 -35.20
N VAL A 203 12.62 23.14 -34.68
CA VAL A 203 13.82 23.92 -34.97
C VAL A 203 14.36 23.53 -36.35
N ASN A 204 14.83 22.32 -36.53
CA ASN A 204 15.63 21.91 -37.68
C ASN A 204 14.83 21.59 -38.95
N LYS A 205 13.50 21.62 -38.91
CA LYS A 205 12.67 21.36 -40.10
C LYS A 205 11.64 22.44 -40.36
N GLN A 206 10.81 22.81 -39.37
CA GLN A 206 9.74 23.79 -39.58
C GLN A 206 10.29 25.21 -39.74
N ALA A 207 11.32 25.57 -38.96
CA ALA A 207 11.97 26.87 -39.07
C ALA A 207 13.11 26.91 -40.10
N ASP A 208 13.47 25.79 -40.72
CA ASP A 208 14.62 25.68 -41.63
C ASP A 208 14.53 26.66 -42.81
N GLU A 209 13.38 26.73 -43.48
CA GLU A 209 13.18 27.62 -44.65
C GLU A 209 13.34 29.12 -44.33
N MET A 210 13.20 29.50 -43.06
CA MET A 210 13.33 30.89 -42.61
C MET A 210 14.78 31.32 -42.44
N PHE A 211 15.73 30.38 -42.36
CA PHE A 211 17.14 30.67 -42.11
C PHE A 211 18.05 30.05 -43.18
N SER A 212 19.11 30.75 -43.52
CA SER A 212 20.26 30.23 -44.25
C SER A 212 21.41 30.01 -43.27
N ASN A 213 22.31 29.05 -43.56
CA ASN A 213 23.36 28.63 -42.63
C ASN A 213 22.81 28.28 -41.23
N ASP A 214 21.61 27.70 -41.21
CA ASP A 214 20.72 27.49 -40.08
C ASP A 214 21.30 26.56 -38.98
N THR A 215 22.21 25.65 -39.36
CA THR A 215 22.94 24.73 -38.48
C THR A 215 24.31 25.26 -38.02
N SER A 216 24.71 26.44 -38.52
CA SER A 216 25.99 27.09 -38.19
C SER A 216 25.89 27.99 -36.94
N SER A 217 27.01 28.57 -36.54
CA SER A 217 27.06 29.58 -35.47
C SER A 217 26.58 30.96 -35.91
N ASN A 218 26.21 31.14 -37.17
CA ASN A 218 25.79 32.41 -37.76
C ASN A 218 24.65 32.20 -38.77
N PRO A 219 23.45 31.81 -38.31
CA PRO A 219 22.27 31.70 -39.14
C PRO A 219 21.80 33.09 -39.58
N GLN A 220 21.26 33.20 -40.79
CA GLN A 220 20.73 34.46 -41.32
C GLN A 220 19.31 34.30 -41.86
N LEU A 221 18.42 35.25 -41.60
CA LEU A 221 17.07 35.20 -42.15
C LEU A 221 17.09 35.19 -43.69
N THR A 222 16.20 34.39 -44.30
CA THR A 222 16.10 34.28 -45.77
C THR A 222 15.29 35.41 -46.39
N PHE A 223 14.72 36.30 -45.58
CA PHE A 223 13.89 37.43 -45.99
C PHE A 223 14.28 38.72 -45.27
N LEU A 224 13.93 39.85 -45.87
CA LEU A 224 14.23 41.17 -45.31
C LEU A 224 13.22 41.54 -44.22
N VAL A 225 13.72 42.08 -43.11
CA VAL A 225 12.91 42.58 -41.99
C VAL A 225 13.14 44.08 -41.85
N SER A 226 12.07 44.84 -41.58
CA SER A 226 12.17 46.28 -41.35
C SER A 226 12.71 46.65 -39.97
N ASP A 227 12.63 45.71 -39.03
CA ASP A 227 13.12 45.83 -37.66
C ASP A 227 14.41 45.02 -37.51
N ILE A 228 15.53 45.75 -37.45
CA ILE A 228 16.88 45.18 -37.35
C ILE A 228 17.09 44.46 -36.02
N GLN A 229 16.40 44.89 -34.96
CA GLN A 229 16.52 44.26 -33.65
C GLN A 229 15.82 42.90 -33.67
N ALA A 230 14.62 42.83 -34.25
CA ALA A 230 13.89 41.57 -34.40
C ALA A 230 14.64 40.54 -35.27
N GLU A 231 15.34 40.99 -36.31
CA GLU A 231 16.23 40.15 -37.13
C GLU A 231 17.38 39.59 -36.29
N THR A 232 18.11 40.47 -35.60
CA THR A 232 19.23 40.08 -34.72
C THR A 232 18.79 39.10 -33.63
N ASP A 233 17.64 39.35 -33.00
CA ASP A 233 17.11 38.51 -31.93
C ASP A 233 16.70 37.14 -32.47
N SER A 234 16.07 37.07 -33.64
CA SER A 234 15.65 35.81 -34.27
C SER A 234 16.84 34.93 -34.64
N GLU A 235 17.89 35.52 -35.22
CA GLU A 235 19.14 34.82 -35.57
C GLU A 235 19.89 34.33 -34.32
N SER A 236 19.95 35.16 -33.27
CA SER A 236 20.56 34.76 -31.99
C SER A 236 19.78 33.63 -31.28
N GLN A 237 18.45 33.71 -31.31
CA GLN A 237 17.58 32.67 -30.76
C GLN A 237 17.70 31.36 -31.53
N ARG A 238 17.88 31.40 -32.86
CA ARG A 238 18.15 30.20 -33.66
C ARG A 238 19.39 29.45 -33.19
N VAL A 239 20.50 30.16 -32.97
CA VAL A 239 21.74 29.56 -32.43
C VAL A 239 21.50 28.96 -31.05
N SER A 240 20.79 29.70 -30.19
CA SER A 240 20.50 29.27 -28.82
C SER A 240 19.63 28.00 -28.79
N ALA A 241 18.60 27.93 -29.64
CA ALA A 241 17.73 26.76 -29.75
C ALA A 241 18.47 25.51 -30.27
N GLY A 242 19.32 25.67 -31.30
CA GLY A 242 20.14 24.57 -31.80
C GLY A 242 21.16 24.05 -30.78
N ASN A 243 21.74 24.94 -29.98
CA ASN A 243 22.64 24.56 -28.89
C ASN A 243 21.90 23.87 -27.74
N ALA A 244 20.67 24.31 -27.42
CA ALA A 244 19.84 23.69 -26.40
C ALA A 244 19.42 22.26 -26.78
N LEU A 245 19.10 22.01 -28.06
CA LEU A 245 18.82 20.66 -28.57
C LEU A 245 20.01 19.71 -28.43
N LYS A 246 21.23 20.20 -28.72
CA LYS A 246 22.47 19.40 -28.60
C LYS A 246 22.85 19.08 -27.15
N ALA A 247 22.26 19.77 -26.17
CA ALA A 247 22.54 19.58 -24.75
C ALA A 247 21.64 18.51 -24.09
N PHE A 248 20.64 18.00 -24.80
CA PHE A 248 19.73 16.93 -24.38
C PHE A 248 20.29 15.54 -24.73
#